data_AF-A0A261GEZ7-F1
#
_entry.id   AF-A0A261GEZ7-F1
#
_cell.length_a   1.000
_cell.length_b   1.000
_cell.length_c   1.000
_cell.angle_alpha   90.00
_cell.angle_beta   90.00
_cell.angle_gamma   90.00
#
_symmetry.space_group_name_H-M   'P 1'
#
loop_
_entity.id
_entity.type
_entity.pdbx_description
1 polymer ?
#
loop_
_entity_poly.entity_id
_entity_poly.type
_entity_poly.pdbx_seq_one_letter_code
_entity_poly.pdbx_strand_id
1 'polypeptide(L)'
;MSQGFDPSVPDEDGIFALEPVCVALKLELARDLIEAGADVNSKGSTGFTPLFSAIECAHHDPDRAIKLVELLLDSGANIEGRGEWDKTPFLKSCTRGVIGLTQLLVARGCDIHATAAEIGGPMGASEFADMPSNSKEFRQYVRGLFRS
;
A
#
# COMPACT_ATOMS: atom_id res chain seq x y z
N MET A 1 -26.66 13.92 7.81
CA MET A 1 -25.96 15.11 7.30
C MET A 1 -24.55 14.66 6.96
N SER A 2 -24.31 14.35 5.69
CA SER A 2 -23.02 13.83 5.21
C SER A 2 -22.09 15.04 5.06
N GLN A 3 -21.35 15.36 6.12
CA GLN A 3 -20.24 16.31 6.01
C GLN A 3 -19.31 15.76 4.93
N GLY A 4 -19.15 16.53 3.85
CA GLY A 4 -18.17 16.21 2.82
C GLY A 4 -16.82 16.19 3.51
N PHE A 5 -16.21 15.01 3.61
CA PHE A 5 -14.88 14.87 4.16
C PHE A 5 -13.94 15.74 3.30
N ASP A 6 -13.43 16.82 3.88
CA ASP A 6 -12.45 17.68 3.26
C ASP A 6 -11.06 17.21 3.71
N PRO A 7 -10.30 16.48 2.87
CA PRO A 7 -8.96 16.02 3.21
C PRO A 7 -7.97 17.15 3.51
N SER A 8 -8.30 18.41 3.18
CA SER A 8 -7.48 19.58 3.50
C SER A 8 -7.70 20.12 4.91
N VAL A 9 -8.65 19.54 5.67
CA VAL A 9 -8.91 19.94 7.05
C VAL A 9 -8.37 18.84 7.98
N PRO A 10 -7.51 19.17 8.95
CA PRO A 10 -7.06 18.20 9.93
C PRO A 10 -8.22 17.77 10.84
N ASP A 11 -8.14 16.55 11.40
CA ASP A 11 -9.09 16.06 12.39
C ASP A 11 -9.01 16.85 13.72
N GLU A 12 -9.80 16.44 14.72
CA GLU A 12 -9.83 17.10 16.03
C GLU A 12 -8.46 17.06 16.76
N ASP A 13 -7.55 16.17 16.36
CA ASP A 13 -6.19 16.04 16.88
C ASP A 13 -5.14 16.82 16.03
N GLY A 14 -5.58 17.55 15.00
CA GLY A 14 -4.68 18.30 14.12
C GLY A 14 -4.01 17.46 13.03
N ILE A 15 -4.49 16.23 12.80
CA ILE A 15 -3.91 15.28 11.84
C ILE A 15 -4.64 15.38 10.50
N PHE A 16 -3.92 15.69 9.43
CA PHE A 16 -4.46 15.58 8.07
C PHE A 16 -4.63 14.11 7.70
N ALA A 17 -5.86 13.69 7.43
CA ALA A 17 -6.15 12.33 7.01
C ALA A 17 -5.67 12.10 5.56
N LEU A 18 -4.51 11.48 5.43
CA LEU A 18 -3.88 11.18 4.14
C LEU A 18 -4.52 9.96 3.45
N GLU A 19 -5.13 9.06 4.23
CA GLU A 19 -5.71 7.80 3.75
C GLU A 19 -6.76 7.99 2.64
N PRO A 20 -7.76 8.89 2.74
CA PRO A 20 -8.77 9.03 1.69
C PRO A 20 -8.21 9.67 0.41
N VAL A 21 -7.16 10.48 0.53
CA VAL A 21 -6.42 11.02 -0.62
C VAL A 21 -5.68 9.92 -1.35
N CYS A 22 -5.11 8.96 -0.60
CA CYS A 22 -4.49 7.78 -1.14
C CYS A 22 -5.49 6.80 -1.77
N VAL A 23 -6.67 6.61 -1.17
CA VAL A 23 -7.77 5.83 -1.76
C VAL A 23 -8.23 6.44 -3.08
N ALA A 24 -8.30 7.78 -3.15
CA ALA A 24 -8.66 8.51 -4.35
C ALA A 24 -7.50 8.66 -5.36
N LEU A 25 -6.29 8.15 -5.06
CA LEU A 25 -5.08 8.27 -5.88
C LEU A 25 -4.76 9.72 -6.32
N LYS A 26 -5.03 10.69 -5.45
CA LYS A 26 -4.78 12.12 -5.69
C LYS A 26 -3.34 12.49 -5.31
N LEU A 27 -2.40 12.18 -6.20
CA LEU A 27 -0.96 12.39 -5.98
C LEU A 27 -0.60 13.84 -5.58
N GLU A 28 -1.13 14.84 -6.28
CA GLU A 28 -0.82 16.25 -6.00
C GLU A 28 -1.29 16.65 -4.60
N LEU A 29 -2.54 16.32 -4.25
CA LEU A 29 -3.07 16.60 -2.93
C LEU A 29 -2.33 15.84 -1.82
N ALA A 30 -1.93 14.59 -2.08
CA ALA A 30 -1.15 13.82 -1.12
C ALA A 30 0.19 14.51 -0.83
N ARG A 31 0.84 15.02 -1.88
CA ARG A 31 2.08 15.78 -1.75
C ARG A 31 1.88 17.06 -0.93
N ASP A 32 0.85 17.85 -1.25
CA ASP A 32 0.57 19.10 -0.54
C ASP A 32 0.30 18.85 0.96
N LEU A 33 -0.43 17.78 1.29
CA LEU A 33 -0.69 17.41 2.68
C LEU A 33 0.57 16.95 3.41
N ILE A 34 1.43 16.14 2.77
CA ILE A 34 2.70 15.73 3.34
C ILE A 34 3.60 16.95 3.59
N GLU A 35 3.67 17.88 2.64
CA GLU A 35 4.41 19.15 2.78
C GLU A 35 3.81 20.04 3.89
N ALA A 36 2.50 19.96 4.12
CA ALA A 36 1.80 20.63 5.23
C ALA A 36 1.99 19.94 6.60
N GLY A 37 2.72 18.82 6.66
CA GLY A 37 3.01 18.09 7.90
C GLY A 37 2.03 16.96 8.22
N ALA A 38 1.30 16.43 7.24
CA ALA A 38 0.48 15.24 7.41
C ALA A 38 1.32 14.04 7.85
N ASP A 39 0.80 13.27 8.81
CA ASP A 39 1.43 12.02 9.23
C ASP A 39 1.21 10.94 8.15
N VAL A 40 2.30 10.57 7.46
CA VAL A 40 2.33 9.53 6.42
C VAL A 40 2.03 8.12 6.92
N ASN A 41 2.03 7.91 8.25
CA ASN A 41 1.70 6.65 8.90
C ASN A 41 0.36 6.69 9.63
N SER A 42 -0.37 7.80 9.54
CA SER A 42 -1.69 7.94 10.16
C SER A 42 -2.65 6.87 9.66
N LYS A 43 -3.23 6.11 10.59
CA LYS A 43 -4.22 5.10 10.23
C LYS A 43 -5.56 5.78 10.00
N GLY A 44 -6.15 5.56 8.83
CA GLY A 44 -7.51 6.03 8.54
C GLY A 44 -8.57 5.30 9.37
N SER A 45 -9.84 5.64 9.18
CA SER A 45 -10.98 5.00 9.86
C SER A 45 -11.11 3.51 9.58
N THR A 46 -10.48 3.02 8.51
CA THR A 46 -10.35 1.60 8.15
C THR A 46 -9.26 0.87 8.94
N GLY A 47 -8.43 1.59 9.69
CA GLY A 47 -7.25 1.06 10.38
C GLY A 47 -6.03 0.87 9.48
N PHE A 48 -6.11 1.26 8.20
CA PHE A 48 -5.03 1.11 7.23
C PHE A 48 -4.12 2.33 7.19
N THR A 49 -2.84 2.09 6.90
CA THR A 49 -1.90 3.17 6.60
C THR A 49 -2.16 3.72 5.19
N PRO A 50 -1.77 4.97 4.91
CA PRO A 50 -1.95 5.58 3.58
C PRO A 50 -1.22 4.77 2.49
N LEU A 51 -0.05 4.22 2.82
CA LEU A 51 0.71 3.30 1.97
C LEU A 51 -0.10 2.06 1.60
N PHE A 52 -0.75 1.43 2.58
CA PHE A 52 -1.55 0.24 2.34
C PHE A 52 -2.78 0.54 1.47
N SER A 53 -3.48 1.64 1.74
CA SER A 53 -4.63 2.07 0.92
C SER A 53 -4.24 2.42 -0.52
N ALA A 54 -3.08 3.05 -0.73
CA ALA A 54 -2.57 3.33 -2.09
C ALA A 54 -2.34 2.04 -2.91
N ILE A 55 -1.78 1.00 -2.28
CA ILE A 55 -1.56 -0.31 -2.92
C ILE A 55 -2.88 -1.02 -3.18
N GLU A 56 -3.82 -0.92 -2.24
CA GLU A 56 -5.16 -1.52 -2.37
C GLU A 56 -5.91 -0.98 -3.59
N CYS A 57 -5.85 0.34 -3.79
CA CYS A 57 -6.51 1.04 -4.88
C CYS A 57 -5.75 0.99 -6.21
N ALA A 58 -4.57 0.36 -6.26
CA ALA A 58 -3.72 0.34 -7.47
C ALA A 58 -4.36 -0.28 -8.72
N HIS A 59 -5.41 -1.08 -8.55
CA HIS A 59 -6.15 -1.66 -9.68
C HIS A 59 -6.94 -0.61 -10.47
N HIS A 60 -7.22 0.57 -9.89
CA HIS A 60 -7.91 1.67 -10.57
C HIS A 60 -6.96 2.46 -11.47
N ASP A 61 -5.77 2.79 -10.98
CA ASP A 61 -4.74 3.54 -11.70
C ASP A 61 -3.35 3.10 -11.19
N PRO A 62 -2.74 2.07 -11.79
CA PRO A 62 -1.50 1.49 -11.29
C PRO A 62 -0.32 2.47 -11.41
N ASP A 63 -0.29 3.31 -12.44
CA ASP A 63 0.79 4.28 -12.63
C ASP A 63 0.76 5.37 -11.56
N ARG A 64 -0.44 5.86 -11.20
CA ARG A 64 -0.59 6.80 -10.07
C ARG A 64 -0.28 6.13 -8.75
N ALA A 65 -0.75 4.90 -8.54
CA ALA A 65 -0.47 4.18 -7.30
C ALA A 65 1.02 3.96 -7.10
N ILE A 66 1.79 3.64 -8.15
CA ILE A 66 3.26 3.52 -8.07
C ILE A 66 3.88 4.84 -7.62
N LYS A 67 3.54 5.96 -8.28
CA LYS A 67 4.07 7.29 -7.92
C LYS A 67 3.69 7.71 -6.50
N LEU A 68 2.48 7.40 -6.08
CA LEU A 68 1.99 7.71 -4.75
C LEU A 68 2.70 6.87 -3.68
N VAL A 69 2.88 5.58 -3.94
CA VAL A 69 3.65 4.69 -3.06
C VAL A 69 5.10 5.15 -2.96
N GLU A 70 5.71 5.55 -4.07
CA GLU A 70 7.06 6.12 -4.10
C GLU A 70 7.14 7.38 -3.22
N LEU A 71 6.23 8.33 -3.41
CA LEU A 71 6.15 9.55 -2.60
C LEU A 71 5.99 9.26 -1.10
N LEU A 72 5.10 8.32 -0.75
CA LEU A 72 4.87 7.94 0.64
C LEU A 72 6.13 7.32 1.27
N LEU A 73 6.80 6.42 0.54
CA LEU A 73 8.04 5.80 1.01
C LEU A 73 9.19 6.81 1.13
N ASP A 74 9.30 7.75 0.19
CA ASP A 74 10.26 8.87 0.28
C ASP A 74 10.00 9.77 1.49
N SER A 75 8.73 9.88 1.89
CA SER A 75 8.30 10.69 3.03
C SER A 75 8.36 9.92 4.36
N GLY A 76 8.90 8.70 4.37
CA GLY A 76 9.09 7.90 5.59
C GLY A 76 7.90 7.02 6.00
N ALA A 77 7.02 6.68 5.06
CA ALA A 77 5.97 5.70 5.32
C ALA A 77 6.57 4.33 5.69
N ASN A 78 5.94 3.68 6.67
CA ASN A 78 6.35 2.37 7.16
C ASN A 78 6.03 1.29 6.11
N ILE A 79 7.08 0.78 5.46
CA ILE A 79 6.98 -0.27 4.44
C ILE A 79 6.49 -1.61 4.98
N GLU A 80 6.58 -1.83 6.30
CA GLU A 80 6.07 -3.01 7.01
C GLU A 80 4.74 -2.73 7.73
N GLY A 81 4.09 -1.61 7.42
CA GLY A 81 2.82 -1.20 8.00
C GLY A 81 1.71 -2.19 7.68
N ARG A 82 1.39 -3.07 8.63
CA ARG A 82 0.37 -4.11 8.44
C ARG A 82 -1.03 -3.51 8.37
N GLY A 83 -1.80 -3.99 7.38
CA GLY A 83 -3.20 -3.65 7.17
C GLY A 83 -4.13 -4.84 7.43
N GLU A 84 -5.10 -5.02 6.53
CA GLU A 84 -6.11 -6.06 6.63
C GLU A 84 -5.50 -7.48 6.68
N TRP A 85 -6.02 -8.33 7.57
CA TRP A 85 -5.54 -9.71 7.79
C TRP A 85 -4.03 -9.83 8.07
N ASP A 86 -3.46 -8.82 8.75
CA ASP A 86 -2.04 -8.79 9.08
C ASP A 86 -1.12 -8.76 7.83
N LYS A 87 -1.67 -8.37 6.67
CA LYS A 87 -0.90 -8.28 5.42
C LYS A 87 0.05 -7.09 5.46
N THR A 88 1.30 -7.32 5.08
CA THR A 88 2.24 -6.24 4.78
C THR A 88 1.90 -5.61 3.42
N PRO A 89 2.36 -4.37 3.17
CA PRO A 89 2.27 -3.72 1.86
C PRO A 89 2.75 -4.63 0.70
N PHE A 90 3.83 -5.38 0.92
CA PHE A 90 4.35 -6.36 -0.04
C PHE A 90 3.37 -7.50 -0.33
N LEU A 91 2.81 -8.14 0.71
CA LEU A 91 1.82 -9.20 0.53
C LEU A 91 0.56 -8.70 -0.19
N LYS A 92 0.15 -7.45 0.09
CA LYS A 92 -0.97 -6.84 -0.61
C LYS A 92 -0.63 -6.57 -2.08
N SER A 93 0.58 -6.10 -2.41
CA SER A 93 0.99 -5.93 -3.81
C SER A 93 1.00 -7.26 -4.58
N CYS A 94 1.37 -8.36 -3.91
CA CYS A 94 1.27 -9.71 -4.47
C CYS A 94 -0.17 -10.16 -4.74
N THR A 95 -1.12 -9.75 -3.91
CA THR A 95 -2.55 -10.01 -4.15
C THR A 95 -3.07 -9.19 -5.34
N ARG A 96 -2.53 -7.98 -5.54
CA ARG A 96 -2.93 -7.07 -6.63
C ARG A 96 -2.29 -7.41 -7.97
N GLY A 97 -1.17 -8.13 -7.99
CA GLY A 97 -0.49 -8.58 -9.21
C GLY A 97 0.22 -7.48 -9.99
N VAL A 98 0.40 -6.30 -9.39
CA VAL A 98 1.05 -5.16 -10.04
C VAL A 98 2.57 -5.33 -9.91
N ILE A 99 3.23 -5.73 -11.00
CA ILE A 99 4.68 -5.97 -11.04
C ILE A 99 5.44 -4.72 -10.61
N GLY A 100 5.10 -3.54 -11.15
CA GLY A 100 5.81 -2.29 -10.85
C GLY A 100 5.77 -1.90 -9.37
N LEU A 101 4.63 -2.06 -8.70
CA LEU A 101 4.51 -1.83 -7.25
C LEU A 101 5.34 -2.83 -6.45
N THR A 102 5.27 -4.10 -6.83
CA THR A 102 6.01 -5.15 -6.12
C THR A 102 7.52 -4.95 -6.28
N GLN A 103 7.97 -4.57 -7.47
CA GLN A 103 9.37 -4.19 -7.73
C GLN A 103 9.80 -2.99 -6.91
N LEU A 104 8.96 -1.95 -6.81
CA LEU A 104 9.24 -0.78 -5.99
C LEU A 104 9.41 -1.14 -4.51
N LEU A 105 8.51 -1.94 -3.95
CA LEU A 105 8.58 -2.37 -2.54
C LEU A 105 9.84 -3.22 -2.27
N VAL A 106 10.16 -4.15 -3.17
CA VAL A 106 11.38 -4.97 -3.09
C VAL A 106 12.64 -4.10 -3.17
N ALA A 107 12.68 -3.14 -4.10
CA ALA A 107 13.80 -2.22 -4.24
C ALA A 107 14.00 -1.33 -3.00
N ARG A 108 12.92 -1.06 -2.26
CA ARG A 108 12.93 -0.29 -1.01
C ARG A 108 13.26 -1.15 0.22
N GLY A 109 13.49 -2.45 0.05
CA GLY A 109 13.98 -3.34 1.10
C GLY A 109 12.90 -3.90 2.02
N CYS A 110 11.67 -4.09 1.54
CA CYS A 110 10.62 -4.78 2.31
C CYS A 110 10.99 -6.24 2.65
N ASP A 111 10.39 -6.78 3.71
CA ASP A 111 10.51 -8.19 4.04
C ASP A 111 9.68 -9.07 3.08
N ILE A 112 10.39 -9.70 2.14
CA ILE A 112 9.77 -10.61 1.17
C ILE A 112 9.33 -11.96 1.76
N HIS A 113 9.78 -12.28 2.98
CA HIS A 113 9.43 -13.51 3.70
C HIS A 113 8.28 -13.31 4.69
N ALA A 114 7.70 -12.10 4.74
CA ALA A 114 6.52 -11.83 5.55
C ALA A 114 5.38 -12.80 5.24
N THR A 115 4.61 -13.14 6.27
CA THR A 115 3.41 -13.97 6.15
C THR A 115 2.20 -13.26 6.74
N ALA A 116 1.04 -13.43 6.12
CA ALA A 116 -0.24 -12.97 6.63
C ALA A 116 -0.94 -14.10 7.38
N ALA A 117 -1.75 -13.72 8.39
CA ALA A 117 -2.59 -14.67 9.11
C ALA A 117 -3.86 -14.96 8.30
N GLU A 118 -3.96 -16.17 7.75
CA GLU A 118 -5.11 -16.63 6.97
C GLU A 118 -5.74 -17.87 7.62
N ILE A 119 -7.00 -18.15 7.29
CA ILE A 119 -7.78 -19.25 7.91
C ILE A 119 -7.09 -20.62 7.72
N GLY A 120 -6.36 -20.80 6.62
CA GLY A 120 -5.64 -22.04 6.29
C GLY A 120 -4.22 -22.15 6.88
N GLY A 121 -3.79 -21.17 7.68
CA GLY A 121 -2.40 -21.04 8.15
C GLY A 121 -1.69 -19.82 7.56
N PRO A 122 -0.41 -19.59 7.90
CA PRO A 122 0.33 -18.45 7.38
C PRO A 122 0.48 -18.55 5.86
N MET A 123 0.07 -17.50 5.15
CA MET A 123 0.28 -17.39 3.70
C MET A 123 1.37 -16.35 3.43
N GLY A 124 2.36 -16.72 2.61
CA GLY A 124 3.43 -15.83 2.17
C GLY A 124 3.18 -15.29 0.76
N ALA A 125 4.16 -14.56 0.24
CA ALA A 125 4.05 -13.92 -1.05
C ALA A 125 3.95 -14.91 -2.23
N SER A 126 4.52 -16.11 -2.10
CA SER A 126 4.43 -17.14 -3.15
C SER A 126 2.99 -17.60 -3.33
N GLU A 127 2.26 -17.82 -2.24
CA GLU A 127 0.86 -18.23 -2.27
C GLU A 127 -0.04 -17.11 -2.80
N PHE A 128 0.17 -15.85 -2.38
CA PHE A 128 -0.56 -14.71 -2.94
C PHE A 128 -0.25 -14.50 -4.43
N ALA A 129 1.01 -14.70 -4.85
CA ALA A 129 1.38 -14.57 -6.25
C ALA A 129 0.71 -15.64 -7.13
N ASP A 130 0.52 -16.86 -6.62
CA ASP A 130 -0.10 -17.97 -7.34
C ASP A 130 -1.62 -17.89 -7.50
N MET A 131 -2.25 -16.83 -6.96
CA MET A 131 -3.67 -16.57 -7.17
C MET A 131 -4.03 -16.49 -8.68
N PRO A 132 -5.22 -16.99 -9.07
CA PRO A 132 -5.61 -17.08 -10.48
C PRO A 132 -5.75 -15.71 -11.16
N SER A 133 -5.96 -14.64 -10.38
CA SER A 133 -5.99 -13.25 -10.85
C SER A 133 -4.64 -12.74 -11.38
N ASN A 134 -3.52 -13.33 -10.94
CA ASN A 134 -2.19 -12.86 -11.29
C ASN A 134 -1.70 -13.45 -12.61
N SER A 135 -0.96 -12.64 -13.38
CA SER A 135 -0.36 -13.06 -14.64
C SER A 135 0.78 -14.08 -14.44
N LYS A 136 1.13 -14.81 -15.51
CA LYS A 136 2.22 -15.79 -15.44
C LYS A 136 3.56 -15.10 -15.19
N GLU A 137 3.72 -13.91 -15.77
CA GLU A 137 4.89 -13.05 -15.62
C GLU A 137 5.04 -12.61 -14.17
N PHE A 138 3.95 -12.21 -13.51
CA PHE A 138 3.96 -11.85 -12.09
C PHE A 138 4.41 -13.02 -11.21
N ARG A 139 3.84 -14.22 -11.44
CA ARG A 139 4.21 -15.44 -10.70
C ARG A 139 5.68 -15.80 -10.87
N GLN A 140 6.20 -15.68 -12.10
CA GLN A 140 7.61 -15.93 -12.36
C GLN A 140 8.51 -14.93 -11.65
N TYR A 141 8.13 -13.64 -11.67
CA TYR A 141 8.85 -12.59 -10.95
C TYR A 141 8.94 -12.90 -9.44
N VAL A 142 7.80 -13.12 -8.77
CA VAL A 142 7.80 -13.40 -7.32
C VAL A 142 8.58 -14.67 -6.98
N ARG A 143 8.43 -15.73 -7.77
CA ARG A 143 9.24 -16.95 -7.59
C ARG A 143 10.73 -16.74 -7.82
N GLY A 144 11.10 -15.77 -8.66
CA GLY A 144 12.49 -15.38 -8.89
C GLY A 144 13.13 -14.73 -7.67
N LEU A 145 12.35 -13.99 -6.87
CA LEU A 145 12.84 -13.32 -5.65
C LEU A 145 13.39 -14.31 -4.62
N PHE A 146 12.83 -15.52 -4.55
CA PHE A 146 13.22 -16.53 -3.56
C PHE A 146 14.35 -17.47 -4.03
N ARG A 147 14.85 -17.28 -5.26
CA ARG A 147 15.87 -18.17 -5.85
C ARG A 147 17.29 -17.59 -5.82
N SER A 148 17.47 -16.38 -5.30
CA SER A 148 18.75 -15.65 -5.22
C SER A 148 19.53 -15.96 -3.94
#